data_AF-A0AAD5BQ57-F1
#
_entry.id   AF-A0AAD5BQ57-F1
#
_cell.length_a   1.000
_cell.length_b   1.000
_cell.length_c   1.000
_cell.angle_alpha   90.00
_cell.angle_beta   90.00
_cell.angle_gamma   90.00
#
_symmetry.space_group_name_H-M   'P 1'
#
loop_
_entity.id
_entity.type
_entity.pdbx_description
1 polymer ?
#
loop_
_entity_poly.entity_id
_entity_poly.type
_entity_poly.pdbx_seq_one_letter_code
_entity_poly.pdbx_strand_id
1 'polypeptide(L)'
;MTDKERYESLRHCKWVDEVIPDAPWVLDQEFMDKHQIDYVAHDSLPYADASGTANDVYEFVKSVGRFKETKRTEGISTSDIIMRIIKDYNNYVMRNLDRGYSRKDLGVSYVKEKRLRVNMSLRKLHEKVKKQQEKIHIVAKTAGWNHNLWVENADRLVAGFLERFEEGCHKMGTAIRDRIQEQLKANMVGLTYEFDDDEGEYYYDYSSEEEESSDGGEVEPLSQ
;
A
#
# COMPACT_ATOMS: atom_id res chain seq x y z
N MET A 1 3.83 10.66 -16.71
CA MET A 1 4.60 11.64 -17.49
C MET A 1 4.77 11.12 -18.89
N THR A 2 4.55 11.97 -19.90
CA THR A 2 4.85 11.68 -21.30
C THR A 2 6.37 11.71 -21.54
N ASP A 3 6.81 11.28 -22.72
CA ASP A 3 8.19 11.44 -23.20
C ASP A 3 8.66 12.90 -23.17
N LYS A 4 7.87 13.82 -23.72
CA LYS A 4 8.18 15.26 -23.77
C LYS A 4 8.35 15.86 -22.38
N GLU A 5 7.46 15.53 -21.44
CA GLU A 5 7.56 15.98 -20.05
C GLU A 5 8.84 15.46 -19.37
N ARG A 6 9.25 14.23 -19.66
CA ARG A 6 10.51 13.66 -19.13
C ARG A 6 11.74 14.38 -19.71
N TYR A 7 11.73 14.68 -21.01
CA TYR A 7 12.82 15.43 -21.65
C TYR A 7 13.01 16.81 -21.03
N GLU A 8 11.92 17.58 -20.86
CA GLU A 8 12.02 18.90 -20.21
C GLU A 8 12.45 18.78 -18.74
N SER A 9 12.02 17.73 -18.03
CA SER A 9 12.45 17.49 -16.64
C SER A 9 13.96 17.29 -16.54
N LEU A 10 14.57 16.55 -17.48
CA LEU A 10 16.03 16.34 -17.52
C LEU A 10 16.80 17.62 -17.84
N ARG A 11 16.28 18.47 -18.74
CA ARG A 11 16.92 19.76 -19.10
C ARG A 11 16.98 20.75 -17.94
N HIS A 12 16.13 20.59 -16.93
CA HIS A 12 16.15 21.39 -15.71
C HIS A 12 17.02 20.79 -14.59
N CYS A 13 17.67 19.64 -14.83
CA CYS A 13 18.61 19.07 -13.88
C CYS A 13 19.93 19.85 -13.89
N LYS A 14 20.40 20.27 -12.71
CA LYS A 14 21.64 21.04 -12.52
C LYS A 14 22.88 20.42 -13.18
N TRP A 15 22.92 19.09 -13.28
CA TRP A 15 24.10 18.32 -13.68
C TRP A 15 24.03 17.84 -15.14
N VAL A 16 23.03 18.26 -15.90
CA VAL A 16 22.81 17.82 -17.29
C VAL A 16 23.20 18.94 -18.24
N ASP A 17 24.13 18.63 -19.16
CA ASP A 17 24.56 19.56 -20.21
C ASP A 17 23.77 19.36 -21.52
N GLU A 18 23.51 18.10 -21.91
CA GLU A 18 22.78 17.73 -23.13
C GLU A 18 21.75 16.62 -22.83
N VAL A 19 20.61 16.66 -23.52
CA VAL A 19 19.58 15.61 -23.48
C VAL A 19 19.37 15.05 -24.89
N ILE A 20 19.62 13.76 -25.07
CA ILE A 20 19.36 13.01 -26.31
C ILE A 20 17.96 12.38 -26.23
N PRO A 21 16.97 12.85 -27.02
CA PRO A 21 15.65 12.22 -27.09
C PRO A 21 15.72 10.84 -27.76
N ASP A 22 14.68 10.03 -27.55
CA ASP A 22 14.53 8.71 -28.19
C ASP A 22 15.77 7.79 -28.08
N ALA A 23 16.42 7.82 -26.91
CA ALA A 23 17.57 6.96 -26.63
C ALA A 23 17.19 5.47 -26.77
N PRO A 24 18.08 4.63 -27.36
CA PRO A 24 17.79 3.23 -27.59
C PRO A 24 17.72 2.45 -26.27
N TRP A 25 16.98 1.34 -26.27
CA TRP A 25 16.89 0.44 -25.10
C TRP A 25 18.21 -0.29 -24.82
N VAL A 26 18.92 -0.68 -25.88
CA VAL A 26 20.25 -1.32 -25.82
C VAL A 26 21.23 -0.42 -26.55
N LEU A 27 22.37 -0.13 -25.92
CA LEU A 27 23.42 0.70 -26.51
C LEU A 27 24.31 -0.14 -27.44
N ASP A 28 24.57 0.38 -28.63
CA ASP A 28 25.51 -0.19 -29.60
C ASP A 28 26.70 0.75 -29.86
N GLN A 29 27.70 0.25 -30.59
CA GLN A 29 28.88 1.03 -30.94
C GLN A 29 28.54 2.23 -31.83
N GLU A 30 27.56 2.12 -32.72
CA GLU A 30 27.15 3.19 -33.63
C GLU A 30 26.61 4.40 -32.85
N PHE A 31 25.73 4.16 -31.87
CA PHE A 31 25.19 5.20 -31.02
C PHE A 31 26.28 5.86 -30.16
N MET A 32 27.17 5.05 -29.59
CA MET A 32 28.30 5.54 -28.79
C MET A 32 29.23 6.44 -29.62
N ASP A 33 29.55 6.04 -30.85
CA ASP A 33 30.44 6.81 -31.73
C ASP A 33 29.76 8.09 -32.23
N LYS A 34 28.48 8.02 -32.60
CA LYS A 34 27.68 9.16 -33.07
C LYS A 34 27.62 10.28 -32.05
N HIS A 35 27.48 9.94 -30.77
CA HIS A 35 27.37 10.89 -29.67
C HIS A 35 28.70 11.10 -28.91
N GLN A 36 29.81 10.52 -29.41
CA GLN A 36 31.15 10.63 -28.82
C GLN A 36 31.17 10.26 -27.33
N ILE A 37 30.51 9.16 -26.96
CA ILE A 37 30.35 8.74 -25.56
C ILE A 37 31.60 7.99 -25.08
N ASP A 38 32.28 8.56 -24.08
CA ASP A 38 33.45 7.94 -23.45
C ASP A 38 33.06 6.89 -22.39
N TYR A 39 32.04 7.20 -21.58
CA TYR A 39 31.58 6.36 -20.48
C TYR A 39 30.05 6.38 -20.36
N VAL A 40 29.49 5.27 -19.88
CA VAL A 40 28.06 5.13 -19.55
C VAL A 40 27.93 4.94 -18.05
N ALA A 41 27.06 5.72 -17.41
CA ALA A 41 26.85 5.68 -15.97
C ALA A 41 25.45 5.18 -15.62
N HIS A 42 25.36 4.09 -14.85
CA HIS A 42 24.11 3.52 -14.32
C HIS A 42 24.39 2.76 -13.01
N ASP A 43 23.35 2.36 -12.26
CA ASP A 43 23.53 1.44 -11.14
C ASP A 43 24.07 0.06 -11.60
N SER A 44 24.66 -0.69 -10.66
CA SER A 44 25.38 -1.93 -10.97
C SER A 44 24.48 -3.15 -11.20
N LEU A 45 23.17 -3.03 -10.97
CA LEU A 45 22.25 -4.15 -11.08
C LEU A 45 22.07 -4.54 -12.57
N PRO A 46 22.00 -5.84 -12.88
CA PRO A 46 21.75 -6.29 -14.25
C PRO A 46 20.34 -5.89 -14.67
N TYR A 47 20.21 -5.31 -15.87
CA TYR A 47 18.93 -4.94 -16.45
C TYR A 47 18.58 -5.90 -17.58
N ALA A 48 17.64 -6.81 -17.33
CA ALA A 48 17.22 -7.79 -18.32
C ALA A 48 16.58 -7.13 -19.54
N ASP A 49 16.92 -7.65 -20.73
CA ASP A 49 16.26 -7.23 -21.94
C ASP A 49 14.82 -7.76 -21.99
N ALA A 50 13.88 -6.93 -22.46
CA ALA A 50 12.48 -7.28 -22.61
C ALA A 50 12.27 -8.43 -23.62
N SER A 51 13.21 -8.65 -24.54
CA SER A 51 13.16 -9.77 -25.49
C SER A 51 13.61 -11.12 -24.91
N GLY A 52 14.23 -11.13 -23.72
CA GLY A 52 14.81 -12.32 -23.10
C GLY A 52 16.11 -12.81 -23.74
N THR A 53 16.68 -12.06 -24.69
CA THR A 53 17.90 -12.47 -25.41
C THR A 53 19.19 -12.16 -24.64
N ALA A 54 19.18 -11.11 -23.81
CA ALA A 54 20.31 -10.68 -23.00
C ALA A 54 19.93 -10.53 -21.53
N ASN A 55 20.78 -11.04 -20.64
CA ASN A 55 20.59 -10.95 -19.19
C ASN A 55 20.85 -9.54 -18.65
N ASP A 56 21.67 -8.74 -19.36
CA ASP A 56 22.00 -7.36 -18.99
C ASP A 56 22.20 -6.49 -20.25
N VAL A 57 21.37 -5.47 -20.42
CA VAL A 57 21.46 -4.52 -21.54
C VAL A 57 22.78 -3.71 -21.55
N TYR A 58 23.49 -3.66 -20.43
CA TYR A 58 24.78 -2.97 -20.31
C TYR A 58 26.00 -3.90 -20.50
N GLU A 59 25.79 -5.18 -20.81
CA GLU A 59 26.87 -6.17 -20.92
C GLU A 59 27.98 -5.74 -21.90
N PHE A 60 27.60 -5.25 -23.08
CA PHE A 60 28.53 -4.71 -24.07
C PHE A 60 29.42 -3.61 -23.47
N VAL A 61 28.81 -2.60 -22.84
CA VAL A 61 29.52 -1.43 -22.29
C VAL A 61 30.42 -1.82 -21.10
N LYS A 62 29.99 -2.80 -20.31
CA LYS A 62 30.79 -3.39 -19.23
C LYS A 62 32.02 -4.12 -19.79
N SER A 63 31.84 -4.93 -20.86
CA SER A 63 32.91 -5.72 -21.47
C SER A 63 34.05 -4.86 -22.05
N VAL A 64 33.73 -3.68 -22.61
CA VAL A 64 34.72 -2.74 -23.18
C VAL A 64 35.30 -1.79 -22.13
N GLY A 65 34.97 -1.97 -20.85
CA GLY A 65 35.51 -1.18 -19.73
C GLY A 65 35.04 0.28 -19.70
N ARG A 66 33.92 0.59 -20.35
CA ARG A 66 33.35 1.96 -20.43
C ARG A 66 32.17 2.18 -19.50
N PHE A 67 31.86 1.24 -18.61
CA PHE A 67 30.78 1.37 -17.63
C PHE A 67 31.27 2.02 -16.33
N LYS A 68 30.49 2.95 -15.78
CA LYS A 68 30.75 3.64 -14.51
C LYS A 68 29.57 3.44 -13.56
N GLU A 69 29.79 2.66 -12.50
CA GLU A 69 28.75 2.37 -11.52
C GLU A 69 28.38 3.59 -10.69
N THR A 70 27.07 3.81 -10.53
CA THR A 70 26.50 4.81 -9.63
C THR A 70 25.75 4.11 -8.49
N LYS A 71 25.51 4.85 -7.40
CA LYS A 71 24.74 4.33 -6.25
C LYS A 71 23.34 4.90 -6.26
N ARG A 72 22.36 4.04 -5.98
CA ARG A 72 20.97 4.44 -5.79
C ARG A 72 20.84 5.31 -4.53
N THR A 73 19.88 6.22 -4.55
CA THR A 73 19.51 6.99 -3.34
C THR A 73 18.43 6.22 -2.60
N GLU A 74 18.70 5.85 -1.36
CA GLU A 74 17.74 5.13 -0.52
C GLU A 74 16.54 6.00 -0.13
N GLY A 75 15.37 5.38 0.02
CA GLY A 75 14.16 6.05 0.49
C GLY A 75 13.44 6.93 -0.54
N ILE A 76 13.86 6.91 -1.82
CA ILE A 76 13.17 7.61 -2.90
C ILE A 76 13.12 6.76 -4.18
N SER A 77 11.93 6.64 -4.77
CA SER A 77 11.74 6.06 -6.11
C SER A 77 10.41 6.52 -6.69
N THR A 78 10.24 6.39 -8.02
CA THR A 78 8.97 6.68 -8.69
C THR A 78 7.84 5.83 -8.12
N SER A 79 8.09 4.53 -7.88
CA SER A 79 7.11 3.62 -7.29
C SER A 79 6.73 4.04 -5.87
N ASP A 80 7.70 4.46 -5.06
CA ASP A 80 7.44 4.96 -3.71
C ASP A 80 6.58 6.23 -3.71
N ILE A 81 6.86 7.19 -4.60
CA ILE A 81 6.02 8.39 -4.76
C ILE A 81 4.59 8.01 -5.16
N ILE A 82 4.43 7.09 -6.13
CA ILE A 82 3.12 6.58 -6.56
C ILE A 82 2.39 5.90 -5.39
N MET A 83 3.07 5.03 -4.65
CA MET A 83 2.50 4.31 -3.52
C MET A 83 2.04 5.25 -2.40
N ARG A 84 2.81 6.31 -2.09
CA ARG A 84 2.40 7.33 -1.12
C ARG A 84 1.10 8.02 -1.54
N ILE A 85 0.96 8.38 -2.82
CA ILE A 85 -0.25 9.01 -3.35
C ILE A 85 -1.46 8.04 -3.28
N ILE A 86 -1.26 6.78 -3.67
CA ILE A 86 -2.32 5.76 -3.67
C ILE A 86 -2.78 5.46 -2.24
N LYS A 87 -1.85 5.34 -1.28
CA LYS A 87 -2.15 5.08 0.14
C LYS A 87 -3.13 6.11 0.70
N ASP A 88 -2.92 7.38 0.37
CA ASP A 88 -3.76 8.48 0.87
C ASP A 88 -5.01 8.75 0.04
N TYR A 89 -5.18 8.07 -1.10
CA TYR A 89 -6.31 8.29 -2.00
C TYR A 89 -7.66 8.04 -1.33
N ASN A 90 -7.79 6.96 -0.55
CA ASN A 90 -9.05 6.65 0.13
C ASN A 90 -9.42 7.72 1.17
N ASN A 91 -8.42 8.27 1.88
CA ASN A 91 -8.61 9.37 2.83
C ASN A 91 -9.03 10.66 2.10
N TYR A 92 -8.41 10.96 0.96
CA TYR A 92 -8.80 12.07 0.10
C TYR A 92 -10.26 11.95 -0.35
N VAL A 93 -10.67 10.78 -0.83
CA VAL A 93 -12.06 10.54 -1.27
C VAL A 93 -13.03 10.77 -0.13
N MET A 94 -12.78 10.17 1.05
CA MET A 94 -13.70 10.31 2.18
C MET A 94 -13.80 11.73 2.70
N ARG A 95 -12.67 12.44 2.81
CA ARG A 95 -12.67 13.84 3.24
C ARG A 95 -13.49 14.73 2.31
N ASN A 96 -13.46 14.49 1.00
CA ASN A 96 -14.24 15.28 0.04
C ASN A 96 -15.72 14.86 0.02
N LEU A 97 -16.05 13.58 0.17
CA LEU A 97 -17.43 13.14 0.34
C LEU A 97 -18.09 13.76 1.58
N ASP A 98 -17.37 13.83 2.70
CA ASP A 98 -17.83 14.48 3.94
C ASP A 98 -18.01 16.00 3.77
N ARG A 99 -17.25 16.63 2.86
CA ARG A 99 -17.41 18.05 2.48
C ARG A 99 -18.57 18.30 1.51
N GLY A 100 -19.25 17.25 1.04
CA GLY A 100 -20.41 17.36 0.17
C GLY A 100 -20.13 17.26 -1.33
N TYR A 101 -18.89 16.92 -1.74
CA TYR A 101 -18.61 16.61 -3.15
C TYR A 101 -19.34 15.34 -3.58
N SER A 102 -19.81 15.31 -4.83
CA SER A 102 -20.47 14.12 -5.35
C SER A 102 -19.44 13.07 -5.78
N ARG A 103 -19.84 11.79 -5.73
CA ARG A 103 -19.00 10.68 -6.23
C ARG A 103 -18.59 10.85 -7.70
N LYS A 104 -19.44 11.49 -8.51
CA LYS A 104 -19.19 11.68 -9.94
C LYS A 104 -18.06 12.68 -10.16
N ASP A 105 -18.01 13.74 -9.35
CA ASP A 105 -16.95 14.76 -9.39
C ASP A 105 -15.60 14.19 -8.97
N LEU A 106 -15.61 13.20 -8.08
CA LEU A 106 -14.41 12.51 -7.60
C LEU A 106 -13.99 11.32 -8.48
N GLY A 107 -14.76 10.98 -9.52
CA GLY A 107 -14.49 9.80 -10.35
C GLY A 107 -14.60 8.47 -9.59
N VAL A 108 -15.36 8.43 -8.49
CA VAL A 108 -15.47 7.25 -7.62
C VAL A 108 -16.70 6.42 -7.98
N SER A 109 -16.52 5.11 -8.09
CA SER A 109 -17.62 4.17 -8.32
C SER A 109 -18.57 4.13 -7.12
N TYR A 110 -19.85 3.85 -7.37
CA TYR A 110 -20.86 3.80 -6.31
C TYR A 110 -20.55 2.75 -5.23
N VAL A 111 -20.06 1.58 -5.64
CA VAL A 111 -19.67 0.50 -4.73
C VAL A 111 -18.51 0.93 -3.83
N LYS A 112 -17.49 1.58 -4.41
CA LYS A 112 -16.34 2.09 -3.66
C LYS A 112 -16.76 3.15 -2.65
N GLU A 113 -17.65 4.08 -3.02
CA GLU A 113 -18.19 5.08 -2.10
C GLU A 113 -18.89 4.43 -0.89
N LYS A 114 -19.78 3.46 -1.14
CA LYS A 114 -20.52 2.77 -0.06
C LYS A 114 -19.58 1.97 0.84
N ARG A 115 -18.62 1.24 0.28
CA ARG A 115 -17.59 0.50 1.05
C ARG A 115 -16.79 1.44 1.95
N LEU A 116 -16.33 2.58 1.40
CA LEU A 116 -15.57 3.55 2.19
C LEU A 116 -16.42 4.19 3.31
N ARG A 117 -17.70 4.47 3.06
CA ARG A 117 -18.63 4.99 4.07
C ARG A 117 -18.87 4.00 5.22
N VAL A 118 -18.99 2.72 4.90
CA VAL A 118 -19.11 1.65 5.90
C VAL A 118 -17.83 1.55 6.71
N ASN A 119 -16.65 1.49 6.07
CA ASN A 119 -15.36 1.45 6.76
C ASN A 119 -15.17 2.65 7.71
N MET A 120 -15.58 3.85 7.31
CA MET A 120 -15.54 5.03 8.19
C MET A 120 -16.52 4.94 9.36
N SER A 121 -17.70 4.39 9.14
CA SER A 121 -18.68 4.17 10.22
C SER A 121 -18.15 3.16 11.23
N LEU A 122 -17.49 2.09 10.77
CA LEU A 122 -16.81 1.10 11.60
C LEU A 122 -15.64 1.70 12.38
N ARG A 123 -14.79 2.52 11.73
CA ARG A 123 -13.70 3.22 12.42
C ARG A 123 -14.22 4.17 13.52
N LYS A 124 -15.26 4.96 13.23
CA LYS A 124 -15.90 5.84 14.24
C LYS A 124 -16.51 5.05 15.39
N LEU A 125 -17.07 3.87 15.12
CA LEU A 125 -17.56 2.97 16.16
C LEU A 125 -16.40 2.45 17.01
N HIS A 126 -15.34 1.94 16.38
CA HIS A 126 -14.14 1.46 17.05
C HIS A 126 -13.51 2.53 17.96
N GLU A 127 -13.38 3.77 17.47
CA GLU A 127 -12.89 4.89 18.28
C GLU A 127 -13.79 5.20 19.49
N LYS A 128 -15.12 5.12 19.32
CA LYS A 128 -16.06 5.31 20.44
C LYS A 128 -15.94 4.19 21.48
N VAL A 129 -15.80 2.94 21.02
CA VAL A 129 -15.60 1.77 21.89
C VAL A 129 -14.28 1.89 22.65
N LYS A 130 -13.18 2.23 21.97
CA LYS A 130 -11.86 2.45 22.60
C LYS A 130 -11.94 3.54 23.68
N LYS A 131 -12.56 4.68 23.39
CA LYS A 131 -12.79 5.75 24.39
C LYS A 131 -13.64 5.31 25.58
N GLN A 132 -14.63 4.43 25.37
CA GLN A 132 -15.42 3.86 26.46
C GLN A 132 -14.61 2.88 27.30
N GLN A 133 -13.80 2.03 26.67
CA GLN A 133 -12.88 1.12 27.37
C GLN A 133 -11.88 1.90 28.22
N GLU A 134 -11.26 2.96 27.69
CA GLU A 134 -10.34 3.84 28.43
C GLU A 134 -11.02 4.48 29.65
N LYS A 135 -12.26 4.98 29.49
CA LYS A 135 -13.04 5.54 30.61
C LYS A 135 -13.38 4.50 31.67
N ILE A 136 -13.78 3.29 31.27
CA ILE A 136 -14.06 2.19 32.20
C ILE A 136 -12.79 1.81 32.96
N HIS A 137 -11.64 1.76 32.28
CA HIS A 137 -10.35 1.46 32.90
C HIS A 137 -9.95 2.52 33.95
N ILE A 138 -10.15 3.81 33.67
CA ILE A 138 -9.92 4.89 34.65
C ILE A 138 -10.86 4.75 35.85
N VAL A 139 -12.16 4.57 35.62
CA VAL A 139 -13.15 4.43 36.70
C VAL A 139 -12.89 3.19 37.56
N ALA A 140 -12.50 2.07 36.96
CA ALA A 140 -12.13 0.85 37.68
C ALA A 140 -10.90 1.05 38.57
N LYS A 141 -9.86 1.75 38.08
CA LYS A 141 -8.68 2.13 38.87
C LYS A 141 -9.02 3.09 40.00
N THR A 142 -9.87 4.09 39.76
CA THR A 142 -10.26 5.08 40.78
C THR A 142 -11.20 4.50 41.84
N ALA A 143 -12.10 3.59 41.47
CA ALA A 143 -13.07 3.03 42.40
C ALA A 143 -12.50 1.93 43.31
N GLY A 144 -11.28 1.42 43.04
CA GLY A 144 -10.71 0.29 43.77
C GLY A 144 -11.50 -1.01 43.57
N TRP A 145 -12.13 -1.18 42.41
CA TRP A 145 -12.91 -2.37 42.09
C TRP A 145 -12.01 -3.44 41.49
N ASN A 146 -12.18 -4.70 41.92
CA ASN A 146 -11.40 -5.84 41.44
C ASN A 146 -11.66 -6.07 39.93
N HIS A 147 -10.74 -5.58 39.11
CA HIS A 147 -10.75 -5.54 37.64
C HIS A 147 -11.12 -6.88 36.98
N ASN A 148 -10.64 -7.99 37.55
CA ASN A 148 -10.75 -9.32 36.95
C ASN A 148 -12.20 -9.83 36.82
N LEU A 149 -13.08 -9.50 37.77
CA LEU A 149 -14.45 -10.04 37.78
C LEU A 149 -15.38 -9.37 36.76
N TRP A 150 -15.11 -8.12 36.40
CA TRP A 150 -15.90 -7.34 35.44
C TRP A 150 -15.38 -7.51 34.02
N VAL A 151 -14.06 -7.55 33.82
CA VAL A 151 -13.44 -7.80 32.52
C VAL A 151 -13.77 -9.20 32.03
N GLU A 152 -13.65 -10.23 32.87
CA GLU A 152 -14.04 -11.60 32.49
C GLU A 152 -15.53 -11.70 32.13
N ASN A 153 -16.41 -10.96 32.81
CA ASN A 153 -17.83 -10.93 32.48
C ASN A 153 -18.11 -10.14 31.19
N ALA A 154 -17.41 -9.04 30.93
CA ALA A 154 -17.53 -8.26 29.72
C ALA A 154 -16.97 -9.01 28.51
N ASP A 155 -15.80 -9.65 28.63
CA ASP A 155 -15.21 -10.48 27.60
C ASP A 155 -16.07 -11.71 27.32
N ARG A 156 -16.71 -12.32 28.33
CA ARG A 156 -17.70 -13.40 28.12
C ARG A 156 -18.96 -12.91 27.39
N LEU A 157 -19.41 -11.69 27.66
CA LEU A 157 -20.57 -11.09 26.98
C LEU A 157 -20.22 -10.68 25.54
N VAL A 158 -19.03 -10.14 25.31
CA VAL A 158 -18.52 -9.79 23.98
C VAL A 158 -18.23 -11.03 23.17
N ALA A 159 -17.60 -12.07 23.75
CA ALA A 159 -17.38 -13.36 23.10
C ALA A 159 -18.72 -14.03 22.76
N GLY A 160 -19.68 -14.08 23.69
CA GLY A 160 -21.00 -14.64 23.42
C GLY A 160 -21.82 -13.81 22.41
N PHE A 161 -21.59 -12.50 22.33
CA PHE A 161 -22.17 -11.65 21.31
C PHE A 161 -21.51 -11.89 19.94
N LEU A 162 -20.18 -11.95 19.88
CA LEU A 162 -19.40 -12.20 18.66
C LEU A 162 -19.69 -13.61 18.12
N GLU A 163 -19.77 -14.63 18.97
CA GLU A 163 -20.16 -15.99 18.59
C GLU A 163 -21.56 -16.01 17.99
N ARG A 164 -22.54 -15.34 18.62
CA ARG A 164 -23.90 -15.23 18.07
C ARG A 164 -23.97 -14.39 16.81
N PHE A 165 -23.10 -13.38 16.68
CA PHE A 165 -23.01 -12.51 15.51
C PHE A 165 -22.34 -13.24 14.34
N GLU A 166 -21.26 -13.99 14.58
CA GLU A 166 -20.60 -14.86 13.62
C GLU A 166 -21.51 -16.01 13.21
N GLU A 167 -22.23 -16.65 14.13
CA GLU A 167 -23.29 -17.62 13.80
C GLU A 167 -24.39 -16.97 12.95
N GLY A 168 -24.76 -15.72 13.24
CA GLY A 168 -25.74 -14.96 12.45
C GLY A 168 -25.24 -14.64 11.05
N CYS A 169 -23.98 -14.23 10.93
CA CYS A 169 -23.29 -13.96 9.67
C CYS A 169 -23.04 -15.24 8.87
N HIS A 170 -22.76 -16.37 9.53
CA HIS A 170 -22.64 -17.69 8.90
C HIS A 170 -24.00 -18.20 8.43
N LYS A 171 -25.06 -18.11 9.24
CA LYS A 171 -26.44 -18.48 8.82
C LYS A 171 -26.93 -17.60 7.66
N MET A 172 -26.58 -16.32 7.67
CA MET A 172 -26.89 -15.40 6.58
C MET A 172 -26.02 -15.67 5.35
N GLY A 173 -24.73 -15.98 5.53
CA GLY A 173 -23.79 -16.35 4.47
C GLY A 173 -24.14 -17.70 3.82
N THR A 174 -24.59 -18.69 4.59
CA THR A 174 -25.11 -19.96 4.07
C THR A 174 -26.44 -19.74 3.37
N ALA A 175 -27.37 -18.94 3.92
CA ALA A 175 -28.64 -18.64 3.23
C ALA A 175 -28.44 -17.86 1.91
N ILE A 176 -27.45 -16.97 1.84
CA ILE A 176 -27.07 -16.27 0.60
C ILE A 176 -26.40 -17.25 -0.38
N ARG A 177 -25.48 -18.10 0.10
CA ARG A 177 -24.83 -19.14 -0.71
C ARG A 177 -25.83 -20.15 -1.26
N ASP A 178 -26.78 -20.61 -0.45
CA ASP A 178 -27.82 -21.57 -0.82
C ASP A 178 -28.77 -20.96 -1.85
N ARG A 179 -29.13 -19.67 -1.70
CA ARG A 179 -29.89 -18.92 -2.72
C ARG A 179 -29.12 -18.78 -4.03
N ILE A 180 -27.83 -18.47 -3.98
CA ILE A 180 -26.96 -18.38 -5.18
C ILE A 180 -26.79 -19.75 -5.83
N GLN A 181 -26.66 -20.81 -5.03
CA GLN A 181 -26.48 -22.19 -5.49
C GLN A 181 -27.78 -22.79 -6.07
N GLU A 182 -28.94 -22.43 -5.54
CA GLU A 182 -30.25 -22.74 -6.14
C GLU A 182 -30.46 -21.99 -7.45
N GLN A 183 -30.08 -20.71 -7.53
CA GLN A 183 -30.12 -19.95 -8.78
C GLN A 183 -29.14 -20.50 -9.84
N LEU A 184 -27.93 -20.93 -9.45
CA LEU A 184 -26.96 -21.55 -10.36
C LEU A 184 -27.40 -22.94 -10.84
N LYS A 185 -28.02 -23.76 -9.97
CA LYS A 185 -28.59 -25.06 -10.35
C LYS A 185 -29.82 -24.91 -11.27
N ALA A 186 -30.60 -23.86 -11.11
CA ALA A 186 -31.72 -23.54 -12.01
C ALA A 186 -31.27 -23.02 -13.38
N ASN A 187 -30.05 -22.47 -13.49
CA ASN A 187 -29.57 -21.79 -14.70
C ASN A 187 -28.37 -22.44 -15.40
N MET A 188 -27.92 -23.64 -15.01
CA MET A 188 -26.81 -24.32 -15.69
C MET A 188 -27.26 -25.55 -16.50
N VAL A 189 -27.86 -25.27 -17.66
CA VAL A 189 -27.42 -25.91 -18.90
C VAL A 189 -26.45 -24.95 -19.56
N GLY A 190 -25.15 -25.25 -19.43
CA GLY A 190 -24.09 -24.74 -20.31
C GLY A 190 -23.50 -23.36 -19.98
N LEU A 191 -22.39 -23.34 -19.26
CA LEU A 191 -21.05 -22.98 -19.78
C LEU A 191 -20.10 -22.71 -18.60
N THR A 192 -19.02 -23.48 -18.57
CA THR A 192 -17.84 -23.29 -17.70
C THR A 192 -17.07 -22.05 -18.14
N TYR A 193 -16.83 -21.12 -17.22
CA TYR A 193 -15.74 -20.14 -17.29
C TYR A 193 -15.22 -19.90 -15.87
N GLU A 194 -13.96 -20.28 -15.65
CA GLU A 194 -13.19 -19.95 -14.44
C GLU A 194 -12.92 -18.45 -14.43
N PHE A 195 -13.24 -17.79 -13.32
CA PHE A 195 -12.78 -16.44 -13.01
C PHE A 195 -11.78 -16.61 -11.87
N ASP A 196 -10.49 -16.53 -12.21
CA ASP A 196 -9.42 -16.35 -11.24
C ASP A 196 -9.59 -14.96 -10.61
N ASP A 197 -10.23 -14.92 -9.45
CA ASP A 197 -10.40 -13.73 -8.63
C ASP A 197 -9.18 -13.58 -7.69
N ASP A 198 -7.99 -13.59 -8.30
CA ASP A 198 -6.71 -13.39 -7.62
C ASP A 198 -6.30 -11.91 -7.73
N GLU A 199 -7.19 -11.00 -7.31
CA GLU A 199 -6.82 -9.64 -6.91
C GLU A 199 -6.49 -9.66 -5.42
N GLY A 200 -5.30 -10.19 -5.12
CA GLY A 200 -4.64 -10.03 -3.84
C GLY A 200 -4.35 -8.56 -3.54
N GLU A 201 -5.34 -7.81 -3.04
CA GLU A 201 -5.07 -6.55 -2.35
C GLU A 201 -4.31 -6.87 -1.05
N TYR A 202 -2.99 -6.68 -1.10
CA TYR A 202 -2.08 -6.73 0.06
C TYR A 202 -2.60 -5.82 1.18
N TYR A 203 -3.31 -6.41 2.14
CA TYR A 203 -3.77 -5.76 3.35
C TYR A 203 -2.58 -5.64 4.31
N TYR A 204 -1.78 -4.59 4.16
CA TYR A 204 -0.81 -4.24 5.20
C TYR A 204 -1.55 -3.66 6.40
N ASP A 205 -1.89 -4.52 7.36
CA ASP A 205 -2.27 -4.12 8.71
C ASP A 205 -1.01 -3.60 9.43
N TYR A 206 -0.84 -2.28 9.46
CA TYR A 206 0.18 -1.60 10.28
C TYR A 206 -0.45 -1.00 11.54
N SER A 207 -1.25 -1.79 12.26
CA SER A 207 -1.63 -1.48 13.64
C SER A 207 -0.73 -2.23 14.63
N SER A 208 0.58 -2.06 14.49
CA SER A 208 1.55 -2.37 15.55
C SER A 208 2.40 -1.13 15.78
N GLU A 209 1.83 -0.14 16.46
CA GLU A 209 2.63 0.81 17.23
C GLU A 209 3.11 0.03 18.47
N GLU A 210 4.32 -0.52 18.40
CA GLU A 210 5.07 -0.88 19.61
C GLU A 210 5.42 0.42 20.34
N GLU A 211 4.71 0.70 21.43
CA GLU A 211 5.14 1.68 22.42
C GLU A 211 6.38 1.11 23.15
N GLU A 212 7.57 1.40 22.64
CA GLU A 212 8.79 1.29 23.46
C GLU A 212 8.83 2.48 24.45
N SER A 213 8.48 2.19 25.71
CA SER A 213 8.74 3.10 26.82
C SER A 213 10.24 3.11 27.12
N SER A 214 10.94 4.18 26.73
CA SER A 214 12.29 4.43 27.23
C SER A 214 12.18 4.99 28.66
N ASP A 215 12.44 4.12 29.63
CA ASP A 215 12.69 4.48 31.03
C ASP A 215 14.10 5.09 31.15
N GLY A 216 14.18 6.20 31.89
CA GLY A 216 15.37 7.03 32.00
C GLY A 216 16.38 6.44 32.98
N GLY A 217 17.58 6.12 32.47
CA GLY A 217 18.76 5.85 33.27
C GLY A 217 19.71 7.04 33.25
N GLU A 218 19.86 7.69 34.40
CA GLU A 218 20.86 8.72 34.70
C GLU A 218 22.28 8.28 34.28
N VAL A 219 23.02 9.18 33.63
CA VAL A 219 24.48 9.08 33.49
C VAL A 219 25.09 10.32 34.11
N GLU A 220 25.73 10.13 35.27
CA GLU A 220 26.63 11.11 35.88
C GLU A 220 27.82 11.44 34.96
N PRO A 221 28.38 12.66 35.05
CA PRO A 221 29.57 13.02 34.30
C PRO A 221 30.82 12.67 35.12
N LEU A 222 31.71 11.85 34.58
CA LEU A 222 33.08 11.75 35.08
C LEU A 222 34.02 12.60 34.22
N SER A 223 34.43 13.71 34.82
CA SER A 223 35.61 14.48 34.47
C SER A 223 36.89 13.67 34.74
N GLN A 224 37.77 13.58 33.76
CA GLN A 224 39.14 14.13 33.71
C GLN A 224 39.91 13.55 32.54
#